data_AF-A0A9E2TT26-F1
#
_entry.id   AF-A0A9E2TT26-F1
#
_cell.length_a   1.000
_cell.length_b   1.000
_cell.length_c   1.000
_cell.angle_alpha   90.00
_cell.angle_beta   90.00
_cell.angle_gamma   90.00
#
_symmetry.space_group_name_H-M   'P 1'
#
loop_
_entity.id
_entity.type
_entity.pdbx_description
1 polymer ?
#
loop_
_entity_poly.entity_id
_entity_poly.type
_entity_poly.pdbx_seq_one_letter_code
_entity_poly.pdbx_strand_id
1 'polypeptide(L)'
;MGNVIKKSIVGLVVGGILFGATNALGFPFVFQALFFGYAMLGAIVFIILDLPSLKPFSGGKAVGALLVFYAILSVAYIAGGSMWPQYDPEDEKGKIDKILKPKREQYEAGKVDVLLQRAKALDEKAKELTARLQALGAAQAPADQKAGGGSAPTATTAAASGDIAKLGEEQWQLQECYNCHKLNGEGGKKRGPELDNIGNLMSVEEIARKILDPKSYKAEGFDQEYEKGKMPDKYKDLMEPSDVQALATWLGGYKNTSVNTPKPIKMK
;
A
#
# COMPACT_ATOMS: atom_id res chain seq x y z
N MET A 1 22.52 37.60 -37.57
CA MET A 1 21.46 37.92 -36.59
C MET A 1 20.06 37.50 -37.07
N GLY A 2 19.72 37.63 -38.37
CA GLY A 2 18.40 37.24 -38.91
C GLY A 2 17.98 35.77 -38.70
N ASN A 3 18.89 34.80 -38.88
CA ASN A 3 18.58 33.38 -38.65
C ASN A 3 18.29 33.06 -37.18
N VAL A 4 18.96 33.74 -36.25
CA VAL A 4 18.74 33.57 -34.81
C VAL A 4 17.33 34.04 -34.45
N ILE A 5 16.95 35.24 -34.91
CA ILE A 5 15.61 35.81 -34.67
C ILE A 5 14.53 34.90 -35.27
N LYS A 6 14.72 34.42 -36.50
CA LYS A 6 13.77 33.50 -37.16
C LYS A 6 13.57 32.22 -36.35
N LYS A 7 14.66 31.61 -35.87
CA LYS A 7 14.60 30.36 -35.08
C LYS A 7 13.98 30.57 -33.70
N SER A 8 14.25 31.70 -33.04
CA SER A 8 13.58 32.06 -31.80
C SER A 8 12.07 32.23 -32.00
N ILE A 9 11.65 32.88 -33.09
CA ILE A 9 10.23 33.03 -33.43
C ILE A 9 9.60 31.66 -33.70
N VAL A 10 10.25 30.79 -34.48
CA VAL A 10 9.75 29.42 -34.72
C VAL A 10 9.61 28.64 -33.42
N GLY A 11 10.59 28.72 -32.52
CA GLY A 11 10.53 28.10 -31.19
C GLY A 11 9.35 28.59 -30.37
N LEU A 12 9.12 29.91 -30.32
CA LEU A 12 7.98 30.50 -29.62
C LEU A 12 6.63 30.09 -30.21
N VAL A 13 6.52 30.05 -31.54
CA VAL A 13 5.28 29.64 -32.24
C VAL A 13 4.99 28.16 -31.96
N VAL A 14 5.98 27.28 -32.16
CA VAL A 14 5.82 25.84 -31.90
C VAL A 14 5.54 25.58 -30.42
N GLY A 15 6.26 26.26 -29.52
CA GLY A 15 6.04 26.16 -28.08
C GLY A 15 4.63 26.60 -27.69
N GLY A 16 4.15 27.74 -28.22
CA GLY A 16 2.79 28.22 -27.97
C GLY A 16 1.71 27.26 -28.48
N ILE A 17 1.91 26.65 -29.64
CA ILE A 17 1.01 25.61 -30.18
C ILE A 17 0.98 24.39 -29.24
N LEU A 18 2.13 23.90 -28.80
CA LEU A 18 2.22 22.76 -27.89
C LEU A 18 1.57 23.06 -26.53
N PHE A 19 1.80 24.27 -25.99
CA PHE A 19 1.20 24.72 -24.74
C PHE A 19 -0.33 24.78 -24.85
N GLY A 20 -0.85 25.38 -25.92
CA GLY A 20 -2.29 25.45 -26.18
C GLY A 20 -2.93 24.06 -26.40
N ALA A 21 -2.28 23.18 -27.17
CA ALA A 21 -2.77 21.82 -27.42
C ALA A 21 -2.81 20.98 -26.14
N THR A 22 -1.75 21.02 -25.33
CA THR A 22 -1.68 20.27 -24.07
C THR A 22 -2.67 20.79 -23.04
N ASN A 23 -2.89 22.11 -22.99
CA ASN A 23 -3.98 22.69 -22.21
C ASN A 23 -5.36 22.21 -22.67
N ALA A 24 -5.63 22.17 -23.98
CA ALA A 24 -6.89 21.68 -24.53
C ALA A 24 -7.13 20.18 -24.24
N LEU A 25 -6.06 19.39 -24.12
CA LEU A 25 -6.11 17.97 -23.77
C LEU A 25 -6.18 17.70 -22.26
N GLY A 26 -6.24 18.75 -21.42
CA GLY A 26 -6.37 18.62 -19.97
C GLY A 26 -5.08 18.21 -19.25
N PHE A 27 -3.91 18.44 -19.85
CA PHE A 27 -2.64 18.12 -19.20
C PHE A 27 -2.38 19.05 -18.02
N PRO A 28 -1.79 18.56 -16.91
CA PRO A 28 -1.33 19.41 -15.81
C PRO A 28 -0.32 20.47 -16.28
N PHE A 29 -0.33 21.65 -15.64
CA PHE A 29 0.51 22.80 -16.01
C PHE A 29 2.00 22.45 -16.15
N VAL A 30 2.53 21.59 -15.26
CA VAL A 30 3.93 21.15 -15.29
C VAL A 30 4.28 20.53 -16.64
N PHE A 31 3.40 19.72 -17.22
CA PHE A 31 3.63 19.11 -18.53
C PHE A 31 3.50 20.14 -19.66
N GLN A 32 2.55 21.07 -19.58
CA GLN A 32 2.41 22.15 -20.56
C GLN A 32 3.69 22.99 -20.63
N ALA A 33 4.24 23.38 -19.47
CA ALA A 33 5.50 24.11 -19.34
C ALA A 33 6.70 23.28 -19.84
N LEU A 34 6.72 21.98 -19.56
CA LEU A 34 7.76 21.07 -20.04
C LEU A 34 7.80 21.01 -21.58
N PHE A 35 6.66 20.82 -22.24
CA PHE A 35 6.60 20.76 -23.70
C PHE A 35 6.99 22.08 -24.35
N PHE A 36 6.56 23.20 -23.78
CA PHE A 36 7.02 24.53 -24.20
C PHE A 36 8.55 24.66 -24.05
N GLY A 37 9.10 24.24 -22.91
CA GLY A 37 10.53 24.23 -22.63
C GLY A 37 11.33 23.41 -23.64
N TYR A 38 10.84 22.22 -24.03
CA TYR A 38 11.47 21.40 -25.06
C TYR A 38 11.49 22.07 -26.44
N ALA A 39 10.42 22.76 -26.83
CA ALA A 39 10.40 23.50 -28.09
C ALA A 39 11.44 24.64 -28.10
N MET A 40 11.59 25.34 -26.97
CA MET A 40 12.62 26.38 -26.82
C MET A 40 14.03 25.80 -26.82
N LEU A 41 14.25 24.65 -26.16
CA LEU A 41 15.54 23.95 -26.19
C LEU A 41 15.90 23.52 -27.62
N GLY A 42 14.94 22.99 -28.38
CA GLY A 42 15.13 22.66 -29.79
C GLY A 42 15.53 23.88 -30.61
N ALA A 43 14.87 25.02 -30.42
CA ALA A 43 15.22 26.27 -31.09
C ALA A 43 16.66 26.72 -30.75
N ILE A 44 17.07 26.59 -29.49
CA ILE A 44 18.44 26.88 -29.05
C ILE A 44 19.45 25.96 -29.75
N VAL A 45 19.17 24.65 -29.85
CA VAL A 45 20.05 23.71 -30.57
C VAL A 45 20.21 24.11 -32.04
N PHE A 46 19.13 24.44 -32.72
CA PHE A 46 19.21 24.91 -34.11
C PHE A 46 19.97 26.23 -34.23
N ILE A 47 19.86 27.14 -33.26
CA ILE A 47 20.66 28.36 -33.23
C ILE A 47 22.16 28.02 -33.10
N ILE A 48 22.50 27.11 -32.19
CA ILE A 48 23.89 26.67 -31.97
C ILE A 48 24.48 26.03 -33.23
N LEU A 49 23.73 25.21 -33.95
CA LEU A 49 24.19 24.57 -35.20
C LEU A 49 24.48 25.57 -36.33
N ASP A 50 23.84 26.74 -36.33
CA ASP A 50 24.09 27.81 -37.30
C ASP A 50 25.20 28.77 -36.89
N LEU A 51 25.66 28.71 -35.64
CA LEU A 51 26.74 29.57 -35.19
C LEU A 51 28.05 29.16 -35.85
N PRO A 52 28.90 30.12 -36.25
CA PRO A 52 30.21 29.81 -36.80
C PRO A 52 31.05 29.06 -35.76
N SER A 53 31.89 28.15 -36.24
CA SER A 53 32.83 27.40 -35.42
C SER A 53 33.71 28.36 -34.61
N LEU A 54 33.77 28.14 -33.29
CA LEU A 54 34.65 28.91 -32.43
C LEU A 54 36.11 28.54 -32.70
N LYS A 55 37.01 29.52 -32.53
CA LYS A 55 38.45 29.25 -32.55
C LYS A 55 38.81 28.35 -31.34
N PRO A 56 39.57 27.26 -31.55
CA PRO A 56 39.93 26.36 -30.46
C PRO A 56 40.85 27.06 -29.44
N PHE A 57 40.55 26.86 -28.16
CA PHE A 57 41.44 27.24 -27.07
C PHE A 57 42.40 26.09 -26.76
N SER A 58 43.64 26.40 -26.38
CA SER A 58 44.63 25.41 -25.99
C SER A 58 45.45 25.86 -24.78
N GLY A 59 46.19 24.92 -24.17
CA GLY A 59 47.05 25.18 -23.02
C GLY A 59 46.28 25.64 -21.78
N GLY A 60 46.90 26.48 -20.95
CA GLY A 60 46.32 26.94 -19.68
C GLY A 60 44.98 27.69 -19.82
N LYS A 61 44.74 28.38 -20.95
CA LYS A 61 43.47 29.06 -21.22
C LYS A 61 42.31 28.07 -21.41
N ALA A 62 42.57 26.91 -22.02
CA ALA A 62 41.57 25.85 -22.16
C ALA A 62 41.24 25.23 -20.80
N VAL A 63 42.25 25.00 -19.96
CA VAL A 63 42.06 24.50 -18.59
C VAL A 63 41.22 25.48 -17.76
N GLY A 64 41.55 26.77 -17.79
CA GLY A 64 40.75 27.80 -17.11
C GLY A 64 39.31 27.86 -17.59
N ALA A 65 39.08 27.83 -18.91
CA ALA A 65 37.74 27.82 -19.49
C ALA A 65 36.93 26.58 -19.07
N LEU A 66 37.56 25.40 -19.02
CA LEU A 66 36.94 24.15 -18.57
C LEU A 66 36.51 24.25 -17.09
N LEU A 67 37.38 24.76 -16.22
CA LEU A 67 37.08 24.93 -14.80
C LEU A 67 35.93 25.90 -14.58
N VAL A 68 35.91 27.03 -15.30
CA VAL A 68 34.81 28.01 -15.25
C VAL A 68 33.50 27.39 -15.74
N PHE A 69 33.53 26.67 -16.88
CA PHE A 69 32.36 25.98 -17.39
C PHE A 69 31.78 24.97 -16.39
N TYR A 70 32.66 24.17 -15.76
CA TYR A 70 32.25 23.19 -14.77
C TYR A 70 31.71 23.85 -13.49
N ALA A 71 32.29 24.97 -13.06
CA ALA A 71 31.79 25.73 -11.92
C ALA A 71 30.37 26.29 -12.20
N ILE A 72 30.16 26.86 -13.39
CA ILE A 72 28.84 27.38 -13.81
C ILE A 72 27.81 26.24 -13.86
N LEU A 73 28.15 25.12 -14.49
CA LEU A 73 27.25 23.97 -14.55
C LEU A 73 26.96 23.43 -13.15
N SER A 74 27.97 23.29 -12.29
CA SER A 74 27.78 22.79 -10.93
C SER A 74 26.82 23.67 -10.14
N VAL A 75 26.98 25.00 -10.22
CA VAL A 75 26.05 25.95 -9.59
C VAL A 75 24.64 25.80 -10.17
N ALA A 76 24.51 25.70 -11.49
CA ALA A 76 23.20 25.54 -12.13
C ALA A 76 22.49 24.24 -11.71
N TYR A 77 23.21 23.13 -11.61
CA TYR A 77 22.66 21.84 -11.18
C TYR A 77 22.31 21.82 -9.69
N ILE A 78 23.17 22.39 -8.83
CA ILE A 78 22.92 22.44 -7.38
C ILE A 78 21.75 23.38 -7.09
N ALA A 79 21.78 24.61 -7.61
CA ALA A 79 20.72 25.58 -7.38
C ALA A 79 19.40 25.17 -8.04
N GLY A 80 19.48 24.65 -9.27
CA GLY A 80 18.31 24.13 -9.98
C GLY A 80 17.68 22.95 -9.22
N GLY A 81 18.51 22.03 -8.74
CA GLY A 81 18.10 20.94 -7.87
C GLY A 81 17.41 21.45 -6.62
N SER A 82 18.04 22.36 -5.87
CA SER A 82 17.54 22.86 -4.57
C SER A 82 16.27 23.70 -4.64
N MET A 83 15.96 24.29 -5.80
CA MET A 83 14.73 25.08 -5.98
C MET A 83 13.51 24.23 -6.33
N TRP A 84 13.71 22.95 -6.65
CA TRP A 84 12.59 22.06 -6.92
C TRP A 84 11.99 21.55 -5.61
N PRO A 85 10.74 21.07 -5.61
CA PRO A 85 10.22 20.35 -4.45
C PRO A 85 11.07 19.09 -4.21
N GLN A 86 11.90 19.11 -3.17
CA GLN A 86 12.63 17.94 -2.72
C GLN A 86 11.79 17.15 -1.74
N TYR A 87 11.88 15.83 -1.85
CA TYR A 87 11.35 14.95 -0.83
C TYR A 87 12.13 15.17 0.47
N ASP A 88 11.47 15.70 1.49
CA ASP A 88 12.00 15.76 2.86
C ASP A 88 11.23 14.74 3.70
N PRO A 89 11.90 13.69 4.22
CA PRO A 89 11.28 12.67 5.06
C PRO A 89 10.53 13.25 6.26
N GLU A 90 10.98 14.35 6.87
CA GLU A 90 10.34 14.93 8.04
C GLU A 90 9.08 15.72 7.67
N ASP A 91 9.09 16.44 6.54
CA ASP A 91 7.89 17.10 6.02
C ASP A 91 6.82 16.08 5.61
N GLU A 92 7.23 14.96 4.99
CA GLU A 92 6.32 13.90 4.62
C GLU A 92 5.77 13.17 5.85
N LYS A 93 6.59 12.91 6.88
CA LYS A 93 6.10 12.42 8.18
C LYS A 93 5.08 13.39 8.79
N GLY A 94 5.34 14.69 8.77
CA GLY A 94 4.42 15.70 9.28
C GLY A 94 3.09 15.73 8.53
N LYS A 95 3.12 15.60 7.20
CA LYS A 95 1.90 15.48 6.36
C LYS A 95 1.15 14.18 6.65
N ILE A 96 1.87 13.06 6.74
CA ILE A 96 1.34 11.75 7.08
C ILE A 96 0.67 11.82 8.46
N ASP A 97 1.32 12.40 9.47
CA ASP A 97 0.75 12.56 10.81
C ASP A 97 -0.50 13.44 10.77
N LYS A 98 -0.51 14.53 10.02
CA LYS A 98 -1.69 15.40 9.89
C LYS A 98 -2.88 14.69 9.26
N ILE A 99 -2.64 13.72 8.36
CA ILE A 99 -3.68 12.92 7.70
C ILE A 99 -4.09 11.71 8.55
N LEU A 100 -3.12 11.04 9.18
CA LEU A 100 -3.32 9.80 9.91
C LEU A 100 -3.79 10.03 11.34
N LYS A 101 -3.42 11.12 11.99
CA LYS A 101 -3.87 11.44 13.35
C LYS A 101 -5.39 11.52 13.48
N PRO A 102 -6.13 12.30 12.66
CA PRO A 102 -7.59 12.31 12.74
C PRO A 102 -8.20 10.95 12.36
N LYS A 103 -7.60 10.21 11.42
CA LYS A 103 -8.05 8.85 11.07
C LYS A 103 -7.84 7.86 12.21
N ARG A 104 -6.70 7.94 12.93
CA ARG A 104 -6.43 7.15 14.13
C ARG A 104 -7.38 7.53 15.26
N GLU A 105 -7.60 8.81 15.49
CA GLU A 105 -8.55 9.27 16.51
C GLU A 105 -9.99 8.82 16.19
N GLN A 106 -10.40 8.85 14.92
CA GLN A 106 -11.69 8.29 14.47
C GLN A 106 -11.77 6.77 14.60
N TYR A 107 -10.69 6.06 14.26
CA TYR A 107 -10.60 4.61 14.40
C TYR A 107 -10.63 4.18 15.88
N GLU A 108 -9.86 4.85 16.74
CA GLU A 108 -9.84 4.63 18.19
C GLU A 108 -11.17 5.03 18.83
N ALA A 109 -11.80 6.13 18.41
CA ALA A 109 -13.14 6.51 18.87
C ALA A 109 -14.18 5.43 18.52
N GLY A 110 -14.17 4.94 17.28
CA GLY A 110 -15.03 3.82 16.86
C GLY A 110 -14.75 2.55 17.65
N LYS A 111 -13.49 2.29 18.01
CA LYS A 111 -13.10 1.14 18.84
C LYS A 111 -13.60 1.29 20.28
N VAL A 112 -13.50 2.49 20.87
CA VAL A 112 -14.02 2.79 22.20
C VAL A 112 -15.54 2.61 22.23
N ASP A 113 -16.26 3.13 21.24
CA ASP A 113 -17.72 2.98 21.14
C ASP A 113 -18.13 1.49 21.04
N VAL A 114 -17.43 0.71 20.22
CA VAL A 114 -17.64 -0.74 20.10
C VAL A 114 -17.36 -1.47 21.42
N LEU A 115 -16.25 -1.15 22.09
CA LEU A 115 -15.90 -1.73 23.39
C LEU A 115 -16.92 -1.37 24.47
N LEU A 116 -17.46 -0.15 24.44
CA LEU A 116 -18.45 0.35 25.40
C LEU A 116 -19.82 -0.29 25.17
N GLN A 117 -20.23 -0.52 23.91
CA GLN A 117 -21.41 -1.33 23.58
C GLN A 117 -21.24 -2.78 24.04
N ARG A 118 -20.06 -3.37 23.84
CA ARG A 118 -19.76 -4.73 24.28
C ARG A 118 -19.76 -4.86 25.80
N ALA A 119 -19.21 -3.87 26.51
CA ALA A 119 -19.25 -3.80 27.97
C ALA A 119 -20.70 -3.72 28.49
N LYS A 120 -21.56 -2.89 27.87
CA LYS A 120 -22.99 -2.83 28.21
C LYS A 120 -23.71 -4.16 27.97
N ALA A 121 -23.45 -4.82 26.84
CA ALA A 121 -24.05 -6.12 26.55
C ALA A 121 -23.59 -7.23 27.53
N LEU A 122 -22.35 -7.17 27.99
CA LEU A 122 -21.83 -8.07 29.02
C LEU A 122 -22.44 -7.81 30.40
N ASP A 123 -22.63 -6.54 30.77
CA ASP A 123 -23.28 -6.14 32.02
C ASP A 123 -24.74 -6.63 32.08
N GLU A 124 -25.49 -6.48 30.98
CA GLU A 124 -26.86 -7.01 30.89
C GLU A 124 -26.90 -8.54 30.99
N LYS A 125 -25.97 -9.24 30.34
CA LYS A 125 -25.85 -10.71 30.49
C LYS A 125 -25.47 -11.13 31.91
N ALA A 126 -24.62 -10.36 32.58
CA ALA A 126 -24.25 -10.62 33.98
C ALA A 126 -25.47 -10.47 34.89
N LYS A 127 -26.26 -9.41 34.72
CA LYS A 127 -27.53 -9.22 35.45
C LYS A 127 -28.53 -10.34 35.19
N GLU A 128 -28.67 -10.77 33.94
CA GLU A 128 -29.53 -11.90 33.59
C GLU A 128 -29.08 -13.20 34.25
N LEU A 129 -27.78 -13.49 34.24
CA LEU A 129 -27.19 -14.65 34.91
C LEU A 129 -27.39 -14.59 36.43
N THR A 130 -27.20 -13.42 37.05
CA THR A 130 -27.47 -13.21 38.47
C THR A 130 -28.94 -13.44 38.80
N ALA A 131 -29.86 -12.92 37.99
CA ALA A 131 -31.29 -13.14 38.15
C ALA A 131 -31.67 -14.63 37.99
N ARG A 132 -31.07 -15.33 37.01
CA ARG A 132 -31.24 -16.78 36.83
C ARG A 132 -30.66 -17.56 38.00
N LEU A 133 -29.50 -17.18 38.53
CA LEU A 133 -28.89 -17.80 39.71
C LEU A 133 -29.72 -17.57 40.98
N GLN A 134 -30.33 -16.40 41.14
CA GLN A 134 -31.27 -16.13 42.24
C GLN A 134 -32.57 -16.92 42.09
N ALA A 135 -33.09 -17.05 40.87
CA ALA A 135 -34.26 -17.87 40.58
C ALA A 135 -34.00 -19.38 40.81
N LEU A 136 -32.80 -19.85 40.48
CA LEU A 136 -32.34 -21.22 40.76
C LEU A 136 -32.00 -21.42 42.25
N GLY A 137 -31.50 -20.39 42.94
CA GLY A 137 -31.21 -20.40 44.37
C GLY A 137 -32.45 -20.41 45.27
N ALA A 138 -33.62 -20.08 44.74
CA ALA A 138 -34.91 -20.27 45.42
C ALA A 138 -35.43 -21.72 45.35
N ALA A 139 -34.77 -22.58 44.55
CA ALA A 139 -35.08 -23.99 44.42
C ALA A 139 -33.81 -24.84 44.57
N GLN A 140 -33.11 -24.74 45.71
CA GLN A 140 -32.44 -25.86 46.40
C GLN A 140 -31.48 -25.33 47.49
N ALA A 141 -31.84 -25.59 48.74
CA ALA A 141 -30.89 -26.05 49.76
C ALA A 141 -31.50 -27.34 50.34
N PRO A 142 -30.72 -28.41 50.57
CA PRO A 142 -29.54 -28.33 51.42
C PRO A 142 -28.28 -29.09 50.96
N ALA A 143 -27.18 -28.68 51.59
CA ALA A 143 -25.99 -29.40 52.07
C ALA A 143 -25.33 -30.53 51.25
N ASP A 144 -23.99 -30.42 51.22
CA ASP A 144 -22.96 -31.41 50.90
C ASP A 144 -22.72 -31.74 49.42
N GLN A 145 -21.61 -31.24 48.86
CA GLN A 145 -20.52 -32.10 48.40
C GLN A 145 -19.26 -31.35 47.96
N LYS A 146 -18.16 -32.07 48.18
CA LYS A 146 -16.74 -31.75 48.10
C LYS A 146 -16.26 -31.64 46.64
N ALA A 147 -15.13 -30.94 46.48
CA ALA A 147 -14.25 -30.85 45.32
C ALA A 147 -14.37 -31.95 44.24
N GLY A 148 -14.48 -31.52 42.97
CA GLY A 148 -14.25 -32.33 41.78
C GLY A 148 -14.00 -31.42 40.58
N GLY A 149 -12.82 -31.54 39.97
CA GLY A 149 -12.41 -30.73 38.82
C GLY A 149 -13.26 -30.99 37.57
N GLY A 150 -13.38 -29.96 36.75
CA GLY A 150 -13.98 -30.02 35.42
C GLY A 150 -13.96 -28.63 34.81
N SER A 151 -13.02 -28.40 33.89
CA SER A 151 -12.86 -27.16 33.14
C SER A 151 -14.20 -26.65 32.59
N ALA A 152 -14.59 -25.44 32.98
CA ALA A 152 -15.66 -24.72 32.30
C ALA A 152 -15.14 -24.22 30.94
N PRO A 153 -15.88 -24.41 29.83
CA PRO A 153 -15.48 -23.89 28.53
C PRO A 153 -15.57 -22.36 28.56
N THR A 154 -14.44 -21.70 28.32
CA THR A 154 -14.35 -20.24 28.27
C THR A 154 -15.22 -19.70 27.13
N ALA A 155 -16.30 -19.01 27.47
CA ALA A 155 -17.19 -18.31 26.55
C ALA A 155 -16.57 -17.01 25.99
N THR A 156 -15.31 -17.09 25.52
CA THR A 156 -14.53 -15.94 25.02
C THR A 156 -14.46 -15.88 23.48
N THR A 157 -14.84 -16.96 22.79
CA THR A 157 -14.55 -17.14 21.36
C THR A 157 -15.44 -16.36 20.39
N ALA A 158 -16.70 -16.07 20.73
CA ALA A 158 -17.66 -15.56 19.73
C ALA A 158 -17.64 -14.05 19.47
N ALA A 159 -17.19 -13.24 20.43
CA ALA A 159 -17.15 -11.78 20.27
C ALA A 159 -15.74 -11.27 19.93
N ALA A 160 -14.68 -12.00 20.30
CA ALA A 160 -13.31 -11.68 19.88
C ALA A 160 -13.08 -11.96 18.39
N SER A 161 -13.84 -12.89 17.78
CA SER A 161 -13.72 -13.24 16.37
C SER A 161 -14.19 -12.15 15.40
N GLY A 162 -15.18 -11.33 15.77
CA GLY A 162 -15.69 -10.25 14.92
C GLY A 162 -14.68 -9.11 14.71
N ASP A 163 -13.96 -8.72 15.76
CA ASP A 163 -12.91 -7.69 15.68
C ASP A 163 -11.69 -8.18 14.87
N ILE A 164 -11.34 -9.46 15.00
CA ILE A 164 -10.24 -10.09 14.24
C ILE A 164 -10.58 -10.23 12.76
N ALA A 165 -11.83 -10.57 12.42
CA ALA A 165 -12.28 -10.65 11.04
C ALA A 165 -12.19 -9.29 10.33
N LYS A 166 -12.60 -8.21 11.00
CA LYS A 166 -12.50 -6.84 10.47
C LYS A 166 -11.05 -6.42 10.27
N LEU A 167 -10.17 -6.69 11.23
CA LEU A 167 -8.73 -6.43 11.09
C LEU A 167 -8.12 -7.21 9.92
N GLY A 168 -8.52 -8.46 9.72
CA GLY A 168 -8.07 -9.26 8.58
C GLY A 168 -8.50 -8.68 7.23
N GLU A 169 -9.74 -8.21 7.12
CA GLU A 169 -10.23 -7.51 5.94
C GLU A 169 -9.49 -6.18 5.70
N GLU A 170 -9.25 -5.41 6.75
CA GLU A 170 -8.47 -4.16 6.67
C GLU A 170 -7.05 -4.44 6.14
N GLN A 171 -6.38 -5.50 6.61
CA GLN A 171 -5.06 -5.88 6.09
C GLN A 171 -5.11 -6.32 4.63
N TRP A 172 -6.17 -7.02 4.19
CA TRP A 172 -6.36 -7.36 2.78
C TRP A 172 -6.40 -6.11 1.88
N GLN A 173 -7.07 -5.05 2.35
CA GLN A 173 -7.16 -3.77 1.64
C GLN A 173 -5.85 -2.96 1.72
N LEU A 174 -5.26 -2.85 2.91
CA LEU A 174 -4.03 -2.06 3.16
C LEU A 174 -2.82 -2.61 2.40
N GLN A 175 -2.68 -3.94 2.34
CA GLN A 175 -1.61 -4.60 1.60
C GLN A 175 -1.96 -4.81 0.12
N GLU A 176 -3.13 -4.32 -0.31
CA GLU A 176 -3.67 -4.39 -1.66
C GLU A 176 -3.64 -5.81 -2.26
N CYS A 177 -3.97 -6.82 -1.44
CA CYS A 177 -3.93 -8.23 -1.85
C CYS A 177 -4.81 -8.50 -3.09
N TYR A 178 -5.90 -7.75 -3.24
CA TYR A 178 -6.84 -7.79 -4.36
C TYR A 178 -6.22 -7.46 -5.73
N ASN A 179 -5.08 -6.74 -5.76
CA ASN A 179 -4.37 -6.45 -7.01
C ASN A 179 -3.81 -7.71 -7.69
N CYS A 180 -3.63 -8.79 -6.92
CA CYS A 180 -3.05 -10.04 -7.37
C CYS A 180 -4.02 -11.22 -7.21
N HIS A 181 -4.71 -11.29 -6.08
CA HIS A 181 -5.62 -12.38 -5.74
C HIS A 181 -7.07 -12.01 -6.03
N LYS A 182 -7.86 -13.03 -6.36
CA LYS A 182 -9.30 -12.90 -6.57
C LYS A 182 -10.05 -13.41 -5.34
N LEU A 183 -11.10 -12.70 -4.93
CA LEU A 183 -11.95 -13.04 -3.79
C LEU A 183 -13.36 -12.50 -4.02
N ASN A 184 -14.39 -13.30 -3.75
CA ASN A 184 -15.81 -12.96 -3.98
C ASN A 184 -16.12 -12.49 -5.41
N GLY A 185 -15.40 -13.02 -6.40
CA GLY A 185 -15.56 -12.60 -7.80
C GLY A 185 -14.81 -11.31 -8.18
N GLU A 186 -14.17 -10.62 -7.23
CA GLU A 186 -13.47 -9.36 -7.43
C GLU A 186 -11.94 -9.51 -7.33
N GLY A 187 -11.20 -8.63 -8.02
CA GLY A 187 -9.74 -8.63 -8.01
C GLY A 187 -9.09 -9.64 -8.96
N GLY A 188 -7.78 -9.82 -8.82
CA GLY A 188 -7.02 -10.87 -9.51
C GLY A 188 -6.89 -10.74 -11.03
N LYS A 189 -5.88 -10.01 -11.50
CA LYS A 189 -5.47 -9.97 -12.93
C LYS A 189 -4.70 -11.24 -13.37
N LYS A 190 -5.21 -12.43 -13.00
CA LYS A 190 -4.55 -13.75 -13.19
C LYS A 190 -3.13 -13.87 -12.62
N ARG A 191 -2.74 -12.99 -11.70
CA ARG A 191 -1.38 -12.96 -11.13
C ARG A 191 -1.26 -13.86 -9.90
N GLY A 192 -2.34 -13.98 -9.12
CA GLY A 192 -2.47 -14.88 -7.99
C GLY A 192 -3.71 -15.76 -8.11
N PRO A 193 -3.76 -16.89 -7.37
CA PRO A 193 -4.91 -17.77 -7.32
C PRO A 193 -6.14 -17.11 -6.70
N GLU A 194 -7.32 -17.61 -7.06
CA GLU A 194 -8.61 -17.26 -6.46
C GLU A 194 -8.76 -17.94 -5.10
N LEU A 195 -9.12 -17.20 -4.05
CA LEU A 195 -9.00 -17.65 -2.65
C LEU A 195 -10.35 -17.96 -1.97
N ASP A 196 -11.46 -17.92 -2.71
CA ASP A 196 -12.82 -18.11 -2.18
C ASP A 196 -13.08 -19.43 -1.44
N ASN A 197 -12.25 -20.47 -1.67
CA ASN A 197 -12.34 -21.76 -0.99
C ASN A 197 -11.08 -22.10 -0.17
N ILE A 198 -10.20 -21.13 0.10
CA ILE A 198 -8.89 -21.39 0.72
C ILE A 198 -9.00 -21.98 2.13
N GLY A 199 -10.05 -21.61 2.88
CA GLY A 199 -10.29 -22.09 4.24
C GLY A 199 -10.70 -23.57 4.33
N ASN A 200 -11.00 -24.23 3.20
CA ASN A 200 -11.14 -25.68 3.14
C ASN A 200 -9.86 -26.41 2.70
N LEU A 201 -8.86 -25.67 2.21
CA LEU A 201 -7.64 -26.22 1.61
C LEU A 201 -6.39 -26.00 2.47
N MET A 202 -6.38 -24.97 3.32
CA MET A 202 -5.28 -24.63 4.22
C MET A 202 -5.81 -24.29 5.61
N SER A 203 -5.07 -24.66 6.66
CA SER A 203 -5.32 -24.14 8.00
C SER A 203 -4.94 -22.66 8.09
N VAL A 204 -5.42 -21.98 9.13
CA VAL A 204 -5.07 -20.57 9.39
C VAL A 204 -3.55 -20.40 9.53
N GLU A 205 -2.89 -21.34 10.22
CA GLU A 205 -1.44 -21.32 10.42
C GLU A 205 -0.67 -21.52 9.11
N GLU A 206 -1.20 -22.34 8.21
CA GLU A 206 -0.61 -22.55 6.89
C GLU A 206 -0.78 -21.32 6.00
N ILE A 207 -1.94 -20.65 6.07
CA ILE A 207 -2.18 -19.38 5.37
C ILE A 207 -1.21 -18.31 5.91
N ALA A 208 -1.08 -18.19 7.23
CA ALA A 208 -0.13 -17.26 7.86
C ALA A 208 1.32 -17.54 7.41
N ARG A 209 1.74 -18.81 7.40
CA ARG A 209 3.05 -19.21 6.90
C ARG A 209 3.23 -18.83 5.43
N LYS A 210 2.22 -19.02 4.59
CA LYS A 210 2.27 -18.67 3.17
C LYS A 210 2.39 -17.16 2.93
N ILE A 211 1.76 -16.34 3.78
CA ILE A 211 1.88 -14.87 3.72
C ILE A 211 3.31 -14.43 4.06
N LEU A 212 3.91 -15.02 5.09
CA LEU A 212 5.25 -14.68 5.58
C LEU A 212 6.39 -15.30 4.74
N ASP A 213 6.19 -16.51 4.23
CA ASP A 213 7.09 -17.22 3.33
C ASP A 213 6.31 -17.65 2.07
N PRO A 214 6.29 -16.79 1.03
CA PRO A 214 5.65 -17.10 -0.25
C PRO A 214 6.20 -18.35 -0.94
N LYS A 215 7.38 -18.87 -0.58
CA LYS A 215 7.96 -20.09 -1.18
C LYS A 215 7.58 -21.37 -0.42
N SER A 216 6.85 -21.27 0.68
CA SER A 216 6.41 -22.45 1.47
C SER A 216 5.37 -23.32 0.74
N TYR A 217 4.44 -22.71 0.01
CA TYR A 217 3.44 -23.41 -0.80
C TYR A 217 3.37 -22.83 -2.22
N LYS A 218 3.00 -23.67 -3.18
CA LYS A 218 2.72 -23.29 -4.58
C LYS A 218 1.26 -23.62 -4.91
N ALA A 219 0.55 -22.74 -5.60
CA ALA A 219 -0.78 -23.07 -6.11
C ALA A 219 -0.69 -23.93 -7.39
N GLU A 220 -1.52 -24.96 -7.49
CA GLU A 220 -1.65 -25.78 -8.69
C GLU A 220 -1.92 -24.91 -9.94
N GLY A 221 -1.15 -25.08 -11.02
CA GLY A 221 -1.28 -24.29 -12.25
C GLY A 221 -0.64 -22.90 -12.21
N PHE A 222 0.09 -22.53 -11.14
CA PHE A 222 0.82 -21.26 -11.00
C PHE A 222 2.35 -21.43 -10.97
N ASP A 223 2.88 -22.42 -11.70
CA ASP A 223 4.31 -22.74 -11.71
C ASP A 223 5.18 -21.55 -12.12
N GLN A 224 4.79 -20.84 -13.19
CA GLN A 224 5.57 -19.72 -13.70
C GLN A 224 5.56 -18.53 -12.74
N GLU A 225 4.41 -18.22 -12.14
CA GLU A 225 4.25 -17.13 -11.17
C GLU A 225 5.02 -17.41 -9.89
N TYR A 226 5.01 -18.68 -9.46
CA TYR A 226 5.78 -19.15 -8.33
C TYR A 226 7.29 -19.01 -8.57
N GLU A 227 7.80 -19.51 -9.70
CA GLU A 227 9.24 -19.40 -10.03
C GLU A 227 9.69 -17.94 -10.15
N LYS A 228 8.87 -17.10 -10.81
CA LYS A 228 9.13 -15.65 -10.96
C LYS A 228 8.94 -14.84 -9.68
N GLY A 229 8.55 -15.45 -8.56
CA GLY A 229 8.38 -14.77 -7.28
C GLY A 229 7.31 -13.66 -7.34
N LYS A 230 6.18 -13.91 -8.00
CA LYS A 230 5.13 -12.90 -8.19
C LYS A 230 4.43 -12.50 -6.88
N MET A 231 4.45 -13.37 -5.87
CA MET A 231 4.01 -13.04 -4.53
C MET A 231 5.19 -12.43 -3.75
N PRO A 232 5.11 -11.16 -3.32
CA PRO A 232 6.20 -10.48 -2.60
C PRO A 232 6.54 -11.15 -1.26
N ASP A 233 7.81 -11.15 -0.86
CA ASP A 233 8.34 -11.72 0.39
C ASP A 233 8.55 -10.67 1.50
N LYS A 234 8.11 -9.43 1.26
CA LYS A 234 8.26 -8.28 2.17
C LYS A 234 7.28 -8.26 3.36
N TYR A 235 6.25 -9.10 3.37
CA TYR A 235 5.18 -9.00 4.37
C TYR A 235 5.64 -9.31 5.80
N LYS A 236 6.71 -10.11 5.94
CA LYS A 236 7.40 -10.33 7.23
C LYS A 236 7.96 -9.05 7.86
N ASP A 237 8.27 -8.03 7.04
CA ASP A 237 8.84 -6.75 7.47
C ASP A 237 7.76 -5.65 7.53
N LEU A 238 6.59 -5.86 6.90
CA LEU A 238 5.52 -4.88 6.78
C LEU A 238 4.32 -5.13 7.71
N MET A 239 4.19 -6.33 8.27
CA MET A 239 3.05 -6.73 9.07
C MET A 239 3.49 -7.26 10.42
N GLU A 240 2.80 -6.82 11.48
CA GLU A 240 2.95 -7.40 12.80
C GLU A 240 2.42 -8.84 12.82
N PRO A 241 2.95 -9.74 13.68
CA PRO A 241 2.47 -11.11 13.77
C PRO A 241 0.96 -11.24 14.03
N SER A 242 0.38 -10.31 14.80
CA SER A 242 -1.06 -10.25 15.05
C SER A 242 -1.88 -9.92 13.81
N ASP A 243 -1.36 -9.05 12.94
CA ASP A 243 -2.04 -8.63 11.71
C ASP A 243 -2.04 -9.76 10.68
N VAL A 244 -0.93 -10.51 10.59
CA VAL A 244 -0.84 -11.71 9.76
C VAL A 244 -1.83 -12.77 10.24
N GLN A 245 -1.91 -12.99 11.56
CA GLN A 245 -2.85 -13.94 12.13
C GLN A 245 -4.30 -13.53 11.88
N ALA A 246 -4.62 -12.24 11.97
CA ALA A 246 -5.95 -11.71 11.68
C ALA A 246 -6.32 -11.91 10.20
N LEU A 247 -5.42 -11.55 9.28
CA LEU A 247 -5.61 -11.76 7.84
C LEU A 247 -5.79 -13.25 7.51
N ALA A 248 -4.96 -14.12 8.09
CA ALA A 248 -5.06 -15.55 7.88
C ALA A 248 -6.35 -16.15 8.44
N THR A 249 -6.81 -15.66 9.60
CA THR A 249 -8.07 -16.10 10.23
C THR A 249 -9.27 -15.69 9.37
N TRP A 250 -9.26 -14.47 8.85
CA TRP A 250 -10.29 -13.97 7.95
C TRP A 250 -10.32 -14.76 6.64
N LEU A 251 -9.15 -15.00 6.01
CA LEU A 251 -9.03 -15.86 4.82
C LEU A 251 -9.48 -17.31 5.09
N GLY A 252 -9.23 -17.84 6.28
CA GLY A 252 -9.70 -19.16 6.71
C GLY A 252 -11.23 -19.28 6.81
N GLY A 253 -11.95 -18.14 6.82
CA GLY A 253 -13.41 -18.09 6.74
C GLY A 253 -13.96 -18.39 5.33
N TYR A 254 -13.15 -18.29 4.28
CA TYR A 254 -13.57 -18.47 2.89
C TYR A 254 -13.60 -19.94 2.49
N LYS A 255 -14.81 -20.49 2.40
CA LYS A 255 -15.08 -21.92 2.24
C LYS A 255 -16.05 -22.22 1.09
N ASN A 256 -16.09 -21.35 0.08
CA ASN A 256 -17.01 -21.47 -1.05
C ASN A 256 -16.55 -22.58 -2.00
N THR A 257 -17.08 -23.79 -1.81
CA THR A 257 -16.76 -24.97 -2.64
C THR A 257 -17.23 -24.88 -4.10
N SER A 258 -18.07 -23.89 -4.44
CA SER A 258 -18.50 -23.65 -5.82
C SER A 258 -17.40 -23.04 -6.68
N VAL A 259 -16.36 -22.48 -6.05
CA VAL A 259 -15.20 -21.90 -6.73
C VAL A 259 -14.04 -22.88 -6.73
N ASN A 260 -13.45 -23.10 -7.91
CA ASN A 260 -12.29 -23.98 -8.06
C ASN A 260 -11.00 -23.25 -7.66
N THR A 261 -10.84 -22.97 -6.35
CA THR A 261 -9.57 -22.46 -5.81
C THR A 261 -8.46 -23.49 -6.05
N PRO A 262 -7.35 -23.10 -6.70
CA PRO A 262 -6.22 -24.00 -6.93
C PRO A 262 -5.66 -24.61 -5.65
N LYS A 263 -5.32 -25.90 -5.70
CA LYS A 263 -4.82 -26.61 -4.51
C LYS A 263 -3.42 -26.12 -4.13
N PRO A 264 -3.15 -25.91 -2.83
CA PRO A 264 -1.83 -25.60 -2.33
C PRO A 264 -0.96 -26.87 -2.30
N ILE A 265 0.21 -26.80 -2.93
CA ILE A 265 1.24 -27.83 -2.94
C ILE A 265 2.35 -27.36 -2.00
N LYS A 266 2.58 -28.11 -0.93
CA LYS A 266 3.66 -27.80 0.02
C LYS A 266 5.02 -28.03 -0.65
N MET A 267 5.87 -27.02 -0.61
CA MET A 267 7.21 -27.05 -1.22
C MET A 267 8.31 -27.19 -0.15
N LYS A 268 8.05 -26.72 1.07
CA LYS A 268 8.93 -26.80 2.24
C LYS A 268 8.11 -27.12 3.48
#